data_AF-A0A7J5TXD8-F1
#
_entry.id   AF-A0A7J5TXD8-F1
#
_cell.length_a   1.000
_cell.length_b   1.000
_cell.length_c   1.000
_cell.angle_alpha   90.00
_cell.angle_beta   90.00
_cell.angle_gamma   90.00
#
_symmetry.space_group_name_H-M   'P 1'
#
loop_
_entity.id
_entity.type
_entity.pdbx_description
1 polymer ?
#
loop_
_entity_poly.entity_id
_entity_poly.type
_entity_poly.pdbx_seq_one_letter_code
_entity_poly.pdbx_strand_id
1 'polypeptide(L)'
;MTTPAQIAPPPWTLHGEGIVMVAHFSESFVRKHGFLNPTQQKGYRGYVGLVMLVDYRTSGVGPYRELLFIPGLFRLNGQTVFSISKIYVSTYDSVWNGIQNWGIPKELADFELTTRPDGTRHFAVSQQGEPFFSAQVKPWGPRLPVKTRLLPPFRIMQQHDGKTWLLTQPEATGRARLGSLKQVKVNPAYFPDISQGRVLSTFVVDDFEMTFPVPQSTPV
;
A
#
# COMPACT_ATOMS: atom_id res chain seq x y z
N MET A 1 13.38 19.36 -12.61
CA MET A 1 12.44 18.23 -12.50
C MET A 1 13.28 16.96 -12.51
N THR A 2 13.17 16.12 -11.49
CA THR A 2 13.81 14.79 -11.52
C THR A 2 13.15 13.97 -12.63
N THR A 3 13.96 13.28 -13.44
CA THR A 3 13.48 12.41 -14.52
C THR A 3 13.72 10.97 -14.09
N PRO A 4 12.79 10.03 -14.34
CA PRO A 4 13.05 8.63 -14.03
C PRO A 4 14.23 8.12 -14.88
N ALA A 5 15.01 7.21 -14.32
CA ALA A 5 16.02 6.47 -15.09
C ALA A 5 15.35 5.46 -16.02
N GLN A 6 14.15 4.99 -15.67
CA GLN A 6 13.40 4.03 -16.47
C GLN A 6 11.91 4.39 -16.57
N ILE A 7 11.38 4.39 -17.80
CA ILE A 7 9.94 4.43 -18.08
C ILE A 7 9.48 3.00 -18.34
N ALA A 8 8.51 2.53 -17.56
CA ALA A 8 7.99 1.16 -17.62
C ALA A 8 6.45 1.19 -17.67
N PRO A 9 5.84 1.02 -18.85
CA PRO A 9 4.38 1.02 -18.98
C PRO A 9 3.75 -0.21 -18.31
N PRO A 10 2.44 -0.17 -17.98
CA PRO A 10 1.70 -1.34 -17.50
C PRO A 10 1.50 -2.38 -18.63
N PRO A 11 1.21 -3.65 -18.30
CA PRO A 11 1.07 -4.21 -16.96
C PRO A 11 2.42 -4.50 -16.31
N TRP A 12 2.46 -4.51 -14.97
CA TRP A 12 3.63 -4.96 -14.22
C TRP A 12 3.37 -6.32 -13.58
N THR A 13 4.36 -7.21 -13.67
CA THR A 13 4.45 -8.40 -12.82
C THR A 13 5.46 -8.12 -11.72
N LEU A 14 5.01 -8.25 -10.47
CA LEU A 14 5.75 -7.93 -9.27
C LEU A 14 5.97 -9.20 -8.46
N HIS A 15 7.20 -9.43 -8.01
CA HIS A 15 7.51 -10.52 -7.09
C HIS A 15 8.06 -9.95 -5.79
N GLY A 16 7.57 -10.45 -4.66
CA GLY A 16 7.96 -9.88 -3.38
C GLY A 16 7.49 -10.66 -2.17
N GLU A 17 7.69 -10.02 -1.03
CA GLU A 17 7.11 -10.43 0.24
C GLU A 17 6.65 -9.19 0.99
N GLY A 18 5.77 -9.38 1.97
CA GLY A 18 5.25 -8.24 2.70
C GLY A 18 4.41 -8.60 3.90
N ILE A 19 3.89 -7.55 4.52
CA ILE A 19 2.97 -7.58 5.63
C ILE A 19 1.73 -6.82 5.20
N VAL A 20 0.56 -7.41 5.43
CA VAL A 20 -0.74 -6.75 5.25
C VAL A 20 -1.43 -6.70 6.60
N MET A 21 -1.65 -5.49 7.12
CA MET A 21 -2.45 -5.27 8.31
C MET A 21 -3.84 -4.82 7.88
N VAL A 22 -4.86 -5.55 8.33
CA VAL A 22 -6.25 -5.15 8.17
C VAL A 22 -6.69 -4.48 9.47
N ALA A 23 -7.15 -3.26 9.39
CA ALA A 23 -7.51 -2.46 10.57
C ALA A 23 -8.82 -1.71 10.36
N HIS A 24 -9.53 -1.48 11.44
CA HIS A 24 -10.66 -0.57 11.47
C HIS A 24 -10.20 0.78 12.04
N PHE A 25 -10.49 1.87 11.32
CA PHE A 25 -10.20 3.24 11.75
C PHE A 25 -11.52 3.99 11.91
N SER A 26 -11.62 4.85 12.93
CA SER A 26 -12.81 5.71 13.05
C SER A 26 -12.88 6.69 11.88
N GLU A 27 -14.08 7.08 11.50
CA GLU A 27 -14.27 8.07 10.45
C GLU A 27 -13.60 9.41 10.80
N SER A 28 -13.69 9.84 12.05
CA SER A 28 -13.04 11.07 12.52
C SER A 28 -11.51 11.01 12.37
N PHE A 29 -10.90 9.86 12.69
CA PHE A 29 -9.48 9.65 12.48
C PHE A 29 -9.13 9.72 11.00
N VAL A 30 -9.82 8.97 10.13
CA VAL A 30 -9.51 8.93 8.70
C VAL A 30 -9.66 10.30 8.05
N ARG A 31 -10.74 11.04 8.36
CA ARG A 31 -10.97 12.36 7.76
C ARG A 31 -9.91 13.39 8.18
N LYS A 32 -9.40 13.29 9.40
CA LYS A 32 -8.43 14.25 9.96
C LYS A 32 -6.98 13.86 9.70
N HIS A 33 -6.66 12.57 9.75
CA HIS A 33 -5.30 12.03 9.79
C HIS A 33 -5.02 10.98 8.69
N GLY A 34 -5.99 10.70 7.83
CA GLY A 34 -5.87 9.70 6.75
C GLY A 34 -5.26 10.22 5.46
N PHE A 35 -4.79 11.48 5.41
CA PHE A 35 -4.17 12.11 4.23
C PHE A 35 -5.07 12.09 2.98
N LEU A 36 -6.38 12.27 3.17
CA LEU A 36 -7.33 12.25 2.06
C LEU A 36 -7.22 13.52 1.21
N ASN A 37 -7.17 13.35 -0.12
CA ASN A 37 -7.37 14.46 -1.05
C ASN A 37 -8.84 14.95 -1.03
N PRO A 38 -9.18 16.12 -1.61
CA PRO A 38 -10.55 16.66 -1.54
C PRO A 38 -11.63 15.73 -2.09
N THR A 39 -11.34 14.95 -3.12
CA THR A 39 -12.31 14.03 -3.71
C THR A 39 -12.50 12.80 -2.83
N GLN A 40 -11.42 12.26 -2.26
CA GLN A 40 -11.44 11.20 -1.25
C GLN A 40 -12.20 11.62 0.01
N GLN A 41 -12.02 12.87 0.48
CA GLN A 41 -12.79 13.41 1.62
C GLN A 41 -14.30 13.29 1.39
N LYS A 42 -14.80 13.75 0.24
CA LYS A 42 -16.24 13.65 -0.09
C LYS A 42 -16.69 12.20 -0.31
N GLY A 43 -15.82 11.40 -0.91
CA GLY A 43 -16.10 10.03 -1.29
C GLY A 43 -16.02 9.00 -0.18
N TYR A 44 -15.41 9.28 0.97
CA TYR A 44 -15.16 8.27 2.02
C TYR A 44 -16.43 7.61 2.56
N ARG A 45 -16.42 6.28 2.72
CA ARG A 45 -17.57 5.45 3.18
C ARG A 45 -17.23 4.47 4.32
N GLY A 46 -16.03 4.51 4.90
CA GLY A 46 -15.69 3.62 6.02
C GLY A 46 -15.24 2.23 5.59
N TYR A 47 -15.59 1.22 6.39
CA TYR A 47 -15.16 -0.19 6.29
C TYR A 47 -13.78 -0.46 6.92
N VAL A 48 -13.10 -1.53 6.49
CA VAL A 48 -11.74 -1.85 6.91
C VAL A 48 -10.72 -1.16 6.01
N GLY A 49 -9.68 -0.61 6.62
CA GLY A 49 -8.49 -0.11 5.96
C GLY A 49 -7.37 -1.14 5.95
N LEU A 50 -6.38 -0.88 5.11
CA LEU A 50 -5.19 -1.70 4.92
C LEU A 50 -3.95 -0.86 5.13
N VAL A 51 -2.99 -1.41 5.88
CA VAL A 51 -1.62 -0.90 5.94
C VAL A 51 -0.73 -2.00 5.38
N MET A 52 0.09 -1.67 4.38
CA MET A 52 0.96 -2.65 3.74
C MET A 52 2.42 -2.22 3.82
N LEU A 53 3.28 -3.18 4.11
CA LEU A 53 4.73 -3.07 4.06
C LEU A 53 5.22 -4.12 3.08
N VAL A 54 5.84 -3.72 1.98
CA VAL A 54 6.16 -4.64 0.89
C VAL A 54 7.60 -4.46 0.45
N ASP A 55 8.31 -5.56 0.23
CA ASP A 55 9.63 -5.61 -0.39
C ASP A 55 9.48 -6.33 -1.73
N TYR A 56 9.43 -5.55 -2.81
CA TYR A 56 9.42 -6.08 -4.17
C TYR A 56 10.85 -6.37 -4.60
N ARG A 57 11.13 -7.65 -4.84
CA ARG A 57 12.42 -8.13 -5.36
C ARG A 57 12.53 -7.89 -6.87
N THR A 58 11.41 -7.90 -7.58
CA THR A 58 11.35 -7.56 -9.01
C THR A 58 10.08 -6.79 -9.34
N SER A 59 10.17 -5.86 -10.29
CA SER A 59 9.04 -5.11 -10.85
C SER A 59 9.39 -4.60 -12.24
N GLY A 60 8.46 -3.87 -12.88
CA GLY A 60 8.73 -3.16 -14.14
C GLY A 60 9.88 -2.15 -14.06
N VAL A 61 10.26 -1.69 -12.86
CA VAL A 61 11.35 -0.71 -12.61
C VAL A 61 12.45 -1.27 -11.69
N GLY A 62 12.56 -2.60 -11.59
CA GLY A 62 13.49 -3.24 -10.65
C GLY A 62 12.96 -3.30 -9.21
N PRO A 63 13.82 -3.66 -8.23
CA PRO A 63 13.41 -3.83 -6.84
C PRO A 63 13.06 -2.49 -6.16
N TYR A 64 12.03 -2.49 -5.33
CA TYR A 64 11.70 -1.36 -4.47
C TYR A 64 10.87 -1.81 -3.26
N ARG A 65 10.83 -0.97 -2.22
CA ARG A 65 10.03 -1.18 -1.01
C ARG A 65 8.87 -0.20 -0.97
N GLU A 66 7.82 -0.57 -0.26
CA GLU A 66 6.58 0.20 -0.17
C GLU A 66 6.03 0.21 1.26
N LEU A 67 5.57 1.39 1.70
CA LEU A 67 4.67 1.58 2.84
C LEU A 67 3.40 2.22 2.30
N LEU A 68 2.26 1.54 2.41
CA LEU A 68 0.99 1.98 1.82
C LEU A 68 -0.14 2.02 2.86
N PHE A 69 -1.01 3.02 2.73
CA PHE A 69 -2.24 3.16 3.49
C PHE A 69 -3.46 3.29 2.57
N ILE A 70 -4.43 2.40 2.79
CA ILE A 70 -5.78 2.49 2.25
C ILE A 70 -6.72 2.61 3.44
N PRO A 71 -7.41 3.74 3.63
CA PRO A 71 -8.20 3.98 4.83
C PRO A 71 -9.51 3.18 4.88
N GLY A 72 -10.03 2.78 3.72
CA GLY A 72 -11.31 2.09 3.59
C GLY A 72 -11.90 2.23 2.19
N LEU A 73 -13.21 2.06 2.09
CA LEU A 73 -13.97 2.20 0.86
C LEU A 73 -14.37 3.65 0.59
N PHE A 74 -14.47 3.96 -0.70
CA PHE A 74 -14.90 5.24 -1.22
C PHE A 74 -15.98 5.06 -2.30
N ARG A 75 -16.87 6.04 -2.39
CA ARG A 75 -17.76 6.27 -3.52
C ARG A 75 -17.11 7.28 -4.46
N LEU A 76 -16.43 6.81 -5.50
CA LEU A 76 -15.74 7.62 -6.50
C LEU A 76 -16.27 7.28 -7.89
N ASN A 77 -16.45 8.27 -8.77
CA ASN A 77 -16.97 8.08 -10.13
C ASN A 77 -18.12 7.06 -10.24
N GLY A 78 -19.13 7.17 -9.38
CA GLY A 78 -20.27 6.25 -9.40
C GLY A 78 -19.93 4.79 -9.06
N GLN A 79 -18.80 4.49 -8.43
CA GLN A 79 -18.37 3.15 -8.01
C GLN A 79 -17.95 3.11 -6.53
N THR A 80 -18.16 1.96 -5.88
CA THR A 80 -17.65 1.69 -4.51
C THR A 80 -16.37 0.87 -4.61
N VAL A 81 -15.25 1.47 -4.22
CA VAL A 81 -13.88 0.96 -4.46
C VAL A 81 -12.93 1.39 -3.34
N PHE A 82 -11.73 0.81 -3.28
CA PHE A 82 -10.64 1.32 -2.45
C PHE A 82 -9.91 2.48 -3.15
N SER A 83 -9.19 3.28 -2.38
CA SER A 83 -8.30 4.32 -2.90
C SER A 83 -7.11 4.48 -1.95
N ILE A 84 -5.90 4.64 -2.49
CA ILE A 84 -4.69 4.81 -1.68
C ILE A 84 -4.56 6.31 -1.37
N SER A 85 -4.54 6.66 -0.09
CA SER A 85 -4.43 8.07 0.32
C SER A 85 -3.01 8.46 0.72
N LYS A 86 -2.17 7.50 1.13
CA LYS A 86 -0.77 7.75 1.45
C LYS A 86 0.09 6.54 1.10
N ILE A 87 1.22 6.80 0.45
CA ILE A 87 2.17 5.75 0.06
C ILE A 87 3.58 6.31 -0.08
N TYR A 88 4.56 5.58 0.45
CA TYR A 88 5.98 5.83 0.24
C TYR A 88 6.64 4.66 -0.48
N VAL A 89 7.63 4.94 -1.31
CA VAL A 89 8.46 3.94 -1.98
C VAL A 89 9.94 4.29 -1.97
N SER A 90 10.81 3.28 -2.12
CA SER A 90 12.27 3.43 -2.01
C SER A 90 13.00 3.88 -3.28
N THR A 91 12.32 3.99 -4.43
CA THR A 91 12.95 4.40 -5.69
C THR A 91 12.13 5.44 -6.42
N TYR A 92 12.82 6.40 -7.03
CA TYR A 92 12.16 7.45 -7.80
C TYR A 92 11.47 6.90 -9.06
N ASP A 93 12.02 5.85 -9.67
CA ASP A 93 11.37 5.18 -10.81
C ASP A 93 10.01 4.60 -10.43
N SER A 94 9.89 4.02 -9.22
CA SER A 94 8.59 3.54 -8.71
C SER A 94 7.63 4.70 -8.44
N VAL A 95 8.12 5.85 -7.96
CA VAL A 95 7.32 7.07 -7.78
C VAL A 95 6.74 7.54 -9.10
N TRP A 96 7.61 7.86 -10.07
CA TRP A 96 7.20 8.47 -11.32
C TRP A 96 6.26 7.55 -12.09
N ASN A 97 6.64 6.29 -12.31
CA ASN A 97 5.80 5.35 -13.04
C ASN A 97 4.50 5.03 -12.30
N GLY A 98 4.52 4.98 -10.97
CA GLY A 98 3.32 4.77 -10.16
C GLY A 98 2.26 5.87 -10.35
N ILE A 99 2.71 7.12 -10.40
CA ILE A 99 1.85 8.28 -10.64
C ILE A 99 1.38 8.27 -12.10
N GLN A 100 2.29 8.15 -13.06
CA GLN A 100 1.94 8.28 -14.48
C GLN A 100 1.03 7.16 -14.98
N ASN A 101 1.28 5.92 -14.56
CA ASN A 101 0.52 4.76 -15.03
C ASN A 101 -0.81 4.62 -14.30
N TRP A 102 -0.90 4.95 -13.00
CA TRP A 102 -2.08 4.59 -12.17
C TRP A 102 -2.59 5.72 -11.27
N GLY A 103 -2.02 6.92 -11.32
CA GLY A 103 -2.42 8.05 -10.47
C GLY A 103 -2.15 7.82 -8.98
N ILE A 104 -1.32 6.83 -8.63
CA ILE A 104 -1.03 6.50 -7.23
C ILE A 104 -0.08 7.56 -6.66
N PRO A 105 -0.42 8.25 -5.55
CA PRO A 105 0.30 9.42 -5.07
C PRO A 105 1.56 9.01 -4.27
N LYS A 106 2.49 8.31 -4.93
CA LYS A 106 3.73 7.82 -4.32
C LYS A 106 4.66 8.96 -3.96
N GLU A 107 5.30 8.85 -2.81
CA GLU A 107 6.36 9.73 -2.35
C GLU A 107 7.64 8.94 -2.11
N LEU A 108 8.80 9.58 -2.24
CA LEU A 108 10.10 8.93 -2.01
C LEU A 108 10.44 8.92 -0.52
N ALA A 109 10.90 7.78 -0.02
CA ALA A 109 11.43 7.63 1.34
C ALA A 109 12.53 6.56 1.38
N ASP A 110 13.31 6.55 2.46
CA ASP A 110 14.33 5.56 2.74
C ASP A 110 13.74 4.41 3.56
N PHE A 111 14.22 3.19 3.32
CA PHE A 111 13.65 1.97 3.92
C PHE A 111 14.75 1.07 4.46
N GLU A 112 14.54 0.55 5.66
CA GLU A 112 15.34 -0.52 6.25
C GLU A 112 14.45 -1.73 6.56
N LEU A 113 14.91 -2.92 6.16
CA LEU A 113 14.26 -4.19 6.43
C LEU A 113 15.26 -5.15 7.06
N THR A 114 14.96 -5.65 8.25
CA THR A 114 15.72 -6.72 8.89
C THR A 114 14.80 -7.84 9.35
N THR A 115 15.30 -9.08 9.31
CA THR A 115 14.60 -10.24 9.86
C THR A 115 15.44 -10.81 11.00
N ARG A 116 14.85 -10.93 12.18
CA ARG A 116 15.50 -11.53 13.35
C ARG A 116 15.57 -13.05 13.22
N PRO A 117 16.47 -13.73 13.98
CA PRO A 117 16.55 -15.19 13.98
C PRO A 117 15.23 -15.90 14.32
N ASP A 118 14.35 -15.26 15.10
CA ASP A 118 13.03 -15.79 15.46
C ASP A 118 11.95 -15.55 14.40
N GLY A 119 12.34 -15.04 13.22
CA GLY A 119 11.47 -14.72 12.10
C GLY A 119 10.75 -13.38 12.19
N THR A 120 10.96 -12.60 13.27
CA THR A 120 10.35 -11.27 13.39
C THR A 120 10.91 -10.33 12.32
N ARG A 121 10.02 -9.75 11.50
CA ARG A 121 10.34 -8.75 10.49
C ARG A 121 10.27 -7.37 11.11
N HIS A 122 11.32 -6.57 10.90
CA HIS A 122 11.36 -5.15 11.26
C HIS A 122 11.46 -4.32 9.99
N PHE A 123 10.47 -3.45 9.80
CA PHE A 123 10.46 -2.45 8.74
C PHE A 123 10.58 -1.08 9.38
N ALA A 124 11.49 -0.25 8.88
CA ALA A 124 11.61 1.16 9.25
C ALA A 124 11.62 2.03 7.99
N VAL A 125 11.00 3.21 8.09
CA VAL A 125 10.92 4.20 7.02
C VAL A 125 11.31 5.55 7.56
N SER A 126 12.18 6.24 6.83
CA SER A 126 12.69 7.56 7.15
C SER A 126 12.64 8.48 5.93
N GLN A 127 12.69 9.77 6.17
CA GLN A 127 12.84 10.77 5.12
C GLN A 127 13.95 11.74 5.54
N GLN A 128 14.97 11.89 4.69
CA GLN A 128 16.13 12.76 4.98
C GLN A 128 16.82 12.41 6.32
N GLY A 129 16.89 11.11 6.63
CA GLY A 129 17.48 10.62 7.88
C GLY A 129 16.53 10.60 9.09
N GLU A 130 15.35 11.23 9.00
CA GLU A 130 14.40 11.29 10.11
C GLU A 130 13.41 10.10 10.06
N PRO A 131 13.43 9.17 11.03
CA PRO A 131 12.51 8.03 11.05
C PRO A 131 11.09 8.48 11.40
N PHE A 132 10.13 8.11 10.56
CA PHE A 132 8.72 8.45 10.76
C PHE A 132 7.81 7.23 10.87
N PHE A 133 8.26 6.03 10.48
CA PHE A 133 7.49 4.81 10.64
C PHE A 133 8.41 3.64 11.01
N SER A 134 7.97 2.80 11.95
CA SER A 134 8.56 1.47 12.13
C SER A 134 7.51 0.46 12.60
N ALA A 135 7.66 -0.79 12.18
CA ALA A 135 6.82 -1.89 12.63
C ALA A 135 7.63 -3.17 12.83
N GLN A 136 7.32 -3.91 13.88
CA GLN A 136 7.85 -5.26 14.13
C GLN A 136 6.70 -6.28 14.07
N VAL A 137 6.79 -7.24 13.16
CA VAL A 137 5.77 -8.28 12.98
C VAL A 137 6.38 -9.65 13.07
N LYS A 138 5.86 -10.46 14.00
CA LYS A 138 6.27 -11.85 14.18
C LYS A 138 5.29 -12.78 13.46
N PRO A 139 5.71 -13.50 12.41
CA PRO A 139 4.86 -14.50 11.77
C PRO A 139 4.62 -15.70 12.70
N TRP A 140 3.45 -16.33 12.57
CA TRP A 140 3.09 -17.54 13.29
C TRP A 140 2.06 -18.38 12.51
N GLY A 141 1.95 -19.65 12.86
CA GLY A 141 1.04 -20.59 12.19
C GLY A 141 1.54 -21.07 10.82
N PRO A 142 0.70 -21.86 10.11
CA PRO A 142 1.07 -22.49 8.84
C PRO A 142 1.11 -21.48 7.68
N ARG A 143 1.93 -21.77 6.67
CA ARG A 143 2.02 -21.02 5.40
C ARG A 143 1.04 -21.61 4.38
N LEU A 144 -0.10 -20.96 4.21
CA LEU A 144 -1.19 -21.42 3.34
C LEU A 144 -1.18 -20.68 2.00
N PRO A 145 -1.56 -21.34 0.89
CA PRO A 145 -1.68 -20.68 -0.41
C PRO A 145 -2.80 -19.63 -0.38
N VAL A 146 -2.55 -18.48 -1.00
CA VAL A 146 -3.54 -17.40 -1.17
C VAL A 146 -3.59 -17.02 -2.64
N LYS A 147 -4.81 -16.83 -3.16
CA LYS A 147 -5.10 -16.31 -4.50
C LYS A 147 -6.17 -15.23 -4.37
N THR A 148 -5.84 -13.98 -4.68
CA THR A 148 -6.80 -12.87 -4.48
C THR A 148 -7.99 -12.94 -5.42
N ARG A 149 -7.86 -13.62 -6.58
CA ARG A 149 -8.98 -13.89 -7.49
C ARG A 149 -10.11 -14.72 -6.87
N LEU A 150 -9.83 -15.44 -5.77
CA LEU A 150 -10.84 -16.18 -5.01
C LEU A 150 -11.51 -15.33 -3.90
N LEU A 151 -11.08 -14.08 -3.72
CA LEU A 151 -11.62 -13.12 -2.76
C LEU A 151 -12.45 -12.05 -3.50
N PRO A 152 -13.27 -11.26 -2.77
CA PRO A 152 -13.96 -10.12 -3.37
C PRO A 152 -13.00 -9.20 -4.15
N PRO A 153 -13.42 -8.66 -5.31
CA PRO A 153 -12.53 -7.87 -6.16
C PRO A 153 -11.90 -6.69 -5.42
N PHE A 154 -10.57 -6.69 -5.34
CA PHE A 154 -9.81 -5.58 -4.79
C PHE A 154 -9.56 -4.54 -5.87
N ARG A 155 -10.52 -3.62 -6.02
CA ARG A 155 -10.46 -2.54 -7.00
C ARG A 155 -9.98 -1.25 -6.34
N ILE A 156 -8.94 -0.66 -6.92
CA ILE A 156 -8.36 0.62 -6.50
C ILE A 156 -8.70 1.66 -7.57
N MET A 157 -9.23 2.80 -7.15
CA MET A 157 -9.40 3.94 -8.03
C MET A 157 -8.60 5.14 -7.55
N GLN A 158 -7.93 5.80 -8.49
CA GLN A 158 -7.20 7.04 -8.28
C GLN A 158 -7.61 8.10 -9.28
N GLN A 159 -7.47 9.36 -8.87
CA GLN A 159 -7.60 10.50 -9.77
C GLN A 159 -6.21 10.88 -10.28
N HIS A 160 -6.05 11.00 -11.60
CA HIS A 160 -4.84 11.45 -12.26
C HIS A 160 -5.05 12.87 -12.82
N ASP A 161 -4.17 13.78 -12.45
CA ASP A 161 -4.13 15.19 -12.89
C ASP A 161 -5.46 15.96 -12.76
N GLY A 162 -6.33 15.53 -11.84
CA GLY A 162 -7.66 16.11 -11.66
C GLY A 162 -8.65 15.87 -12.82
N LYS A 163 -8.23 15.18 -13.89
CA LYS A 163 -8.96 15.06 -15.16
C LYS A 163 -9.46 13.66 -15.46
N THR A 164 -8.84 12.65 -14.87
CA THR A 164 -9.11 11.25 -15.23
C THR A 164 -9.19 10.37 -13.99
N TRP A 165 -10.14 9.45 -13.99
CA TRP A 165 -10.25 8.33 -13.07
C TRP A 165 -9.53 7.12 -13.66
N LEU A 166 -8.61 6.54 -12.89
CA LEU A 166 -7.90 5.31 -13.22
C LEU A 166 -8.35 4.20 -12.27
N LEU A 167 -9.08 3.22 -12.80
CA LEU A 167 -9.55 2.06 -12.07
C LEU A 167 -8.63 0.86 -12.37
N THR A 168 -8.06 0.29 -11.32
CA THR A 168 -7.14 -0.86 -11.41
C THR A 168 -7.64 -1.99 -10.52
N GLN A 169 -7.48 -3.23 -10.96
CA GLN A 169 -7.79 -4.42 -10.18
C GLN A 169 -6.55 -5.33 -10.13
N PRO A 170 -5.69 -5.19 -9.11
CA PRO A 170 -4.53 -6.06 -8.95
C PRO A 170 -4.96 -7.49 -8.60
N GLU A 171 -4.20 -8.45 -9.12
CA GLU A 171 -4.36 -9.86 -8.78
C GLU A 171 -3.03 -10.40 -8.24
N ALA A 172 -3.08 -11.15 -7.14
CA ALA A 172 -1.90 -11.72 -6.53
C ALA A 172 -2.11 -13.18 -6.15
N THR A 173 -1.02 -13.95 -6.24
CA THR A 173 -0.92 -15.31 -5.74
C THR A 173 0.32 -15.42 -4.87
N GLY A 174 0.29 -16.26 -3.84
CA GLY A 174 1.44 -16.41 -2.96
C GLY A 174 1.10 -17.30 -1.77
N ARG A 175 1.91 -17.20 -0.71
CA ARG A 175 1.66 -17.93 0.53
C ARG A 175 1.57 -16.96 1.69
N ALA A 176 0.50 -17.04 2.48
CA ALA A 176 0.33 -16.20 3.65
C ALA A 176 0.27 -17.03 4.93
N ARG A 177 0.65 -16.39 6.03
CA ARG A 177 0.48 -16.87 7.40
C ARG A 177 0.06 -15.70 8.28
N LEU A 178 -0.41 -16.01 9.48
CA LEU A 178 -0.76 -14.96 10.44
C LEU A 178 0.50 -14.29 10.99
N GLY A 179 0.35 -13.05 11.42
CA GLY A 179 1.38 -12.25 12.06
C GLY A 179 0.86 -11.63 13.34
N SER A 180 1.78 -11.33 14.27
CA SER A 180 1.52 -10.50 15.44
C SER A 180 2.29 -9.20 15.29
N LEU A 181 1.58 -8.07 15.24
CA LEU A 181 2.19 -6.75 15.39
C LEU A 181 2.70 -6.59 16.83
N LYS A 182 4.02 -6.55 17.00
CA LYS A 182 4.69 -6.46 18.32
C LYS A 182 4.96 -5.01 18.71
N GLN A 183 5.34 -4.19 17.75
CA GLN A 183 5.64 -2.79 17.96
C GLN A 183 5.28 -2.01 16.71
N VAL A 184 4.77 -0.81 16.90
CA VAL A 184 4.63 0.20 15.86
C VAL A 184 5.04 1.56 16.42
N LYS A 185 5.74 2.36 15.61
CA LYS A 185 5.96 3.79 15.87
C LYS A 185 5.60 4.55 14.62
N VAL A 186 4.87 5.65 14.77
CA VAL A 186 4.48 6.51 13.66
C VAL A 186 4.63 7.96 14.07
N ASN A 187 5.23 8.77 13.21
CA ASN A 187 5.13 10.22 13.28
C ASN A 187 3.91 10.66 12.46
N PRO A 188 2.84 11.19 13.10
CA PRO A 188 1.57 11.51 12.44
C PRO A 188 1.67 12.63 11.41
N ALA A 189 2.79 13.37 11.36
CA ALA A 189 3.05 14.36 10.32
C ALA A 189 3.27 13.71 8.94
N TYR A 190 3.79 12.47 8.91
CA TYR A 190 4.20 11.81 7.67
C TYR A 190 3.31 10.63 7.28
N PHE A 191 2.67 9.98 8.24
CA PHE A 191 1.84 8.81 7.98
C PHE A 191 0.71 8.72 9.02
N PRO A 192 -0.48 8.17 8.69
CA PRO A 192 -1.53 8.00 9.67
C PRO A 192 -1.03 7.16 10.84
N ASP A 193 -1.22 7.64 12.07
CA ASP A 193 -0.84 6.88 13.26
C ASP A 193 -1.75 5.68 13.46
N ILE A 194 -1.34 4.55 12.89
CA ILE A 194 -2.14 3.33 12.83
C ILE A 194 -2.39 2.72 14.21
N SER A 195 -1.67 3.15 15.25
CA SER A 195 -1.91 2.73 16.63
C SER A 195 -3.25 3.24 17.18
N GLN A 196 -3.83 4.28 16.57
CA GLN A 196 -5.16 4.79 16.89
C GLN A 196 -6.30 3.99 16.25
N GLY A 197 -5.97 3.04 15.37
CA GLY A 197 -6.92 2.09 14.78
C GLY A 197 -6.98 0.77 15.56
N ARG A 198 -8.03 0.00 15.31
CA ARG A 198 -8.12 -1.39 15.79
C ARG A 198 -7.60 -2.34 14.71
N VAL A 199 -6.38 -2.84 14.87
CA VAL A 199 -5.84 -3.90 14.00
C VAL A 199 -6.66 -5.17 14.21
N LEU A 200 -7.33 -5.63 13.15
CA LEU A 200 -8.20 -6.81 13.16
C LEU A 200 -7.41 -8.07 12.86
N SER A 201 -6.47 -7.98 11.92
CA SER A 201 -5.59 -9.08 11.54
C SER A 201 -4.30 -8.55 10.94
N THR A 202 -3.25 -9.37 10.99
CA THR A 202 -2.00 -9.12 10.31
C THR A 202 -1.60 -10.39 9.59
N PHE A 203 -1.26 -10.27 8.32
CA PHE A 203 -0.80 -11.36 7.48
C PHE A 203 0.63 -11.08 7.07
N VAL A 204 1.46 -12.10 7.15
CA VAL A 204 2.79 -12.11 6.54
C VAL A 204 2.66 -12.91 5.25
N VAL A 205 2.87 -12.23 4.12
CA VAL A 205 2.82 -12.82 2.79
C VAL A 205 4.25 -13.07 2.34
N ASP A 206 4.55 -14.31 2.06
CA ASP A 206 5.84 -14.78 1.60
C ASP A 206 5.71 -15.16 0.12
N ASP A 207 6.70 -14.75 -0.68
CA ASP A 207 6.89 -15.21 -2.07
C ASP A 207 5.61 -15.07 -2.92
N PHE A 208 5.09 -13.85 -2.99
CA PHE A 208 3.95 -13.56 -3.85
C PHE A 208 4.40 -13.13 -5.24
N GLU A 209 3.55 -13.42 -6.21
CA GLU A 209 3.51 -12.80 -7.52
C GLU A 209 2.23 -11.96 -7.62
N MET A 210 2.35 -10.72 -8.08
CA MET A 210 1.22 -9.80 -8.28
C MET A 210 1.26 -9.21 -9.68
N THR A 211 0.14 -9.25 -10.37
CA THR A 211 -0.08 -8.50 -11.60
C THR A 211 -0.77 -7.18 -11.28
N PHE A 212 -0.17 -6.08 -11.74
CA PHE A 212 -0.73 -4.75 -11.67
C PHE A 212 -1.08 -4.30 -13.11
N PRO A 213 -2.37 -4.41 -13.51
CA PRO A 213 -2.76 -4.33 -14.92
C PRO A 213 -2.76 -2.90 -15.46
N VAL A 214 -2.98 -2.76 -16.77
CA VAL A 214 -3.34 -1.48 -17.40
C VAL A 214 -4.65 -0.98 -16.77
N PRO A 215 -4.73 0.28 -16.28
CA PRO A 215 -5.96 0.78 -15.68
C PRO A 215 -7.04 1.03 -16.73
N GLN A 216 -8.29 0.92 -16.30
CA GLN A 216 -9.41 1.49 -17.05
C GLN A 216 -9.46 3.00 -16.80
N SER A 217 -9.48 3.77 -17.88
CA SER A 217 -9.48 5.23 -17.84
C SER A 217 -10.87 5.79 -18.13
N THR A 218 -11.31 6.77 -17.34
CA THR A 218 -12.58 7.48 -17.56
C THR A 218 -12.40 8.97 -17.22
N PRO A 219 -12.94 9.92 -18.01
CA PRO A 219 -12.91 11.34 -17.64
C PRO A 219 -13.59 11.62 -16.29
N VAL A 220 -13.15 12.69 -15.61
CA VAL A 220 -13.76 13.21 -14.37
C VAL A 220 -15.06 13.94 -14.65
#